data_AF-A0A8K0SVP5-F1
#
_entry.id   AF-A0A8K0SVP5-F1
#
_cell.length_a   1.000
_cell.length_b   1.000
_cell.length_c   1.000
_cell.angle_alpha   90.00
_cell.angle_beta   90.00
_cell.angle_gamma   90.00
#
_symmetry.space_group_name_H-M   'P 1'
#
loop_
_entity.id
_entity.type
_entity.pdbx_description
1 polymer ?
#
loop_
_entity_poly.entity_id
_entity_poly.type
_entity_poly.pdbx_seq_one_letter_code
_entity_poly.pdbx_strand_id
1 'polypeptide(L)'
;MAGLAFGRKNCHKPNIVFIMSDDQDRQLGSLDYMPVLQRELVAKGVEFENHFGTVSNCCPSRASLLRGQAAHSTNITHVRPPGGNYDKWRLAGEDLNYLPHWIKKAGYKAEMVGKFLNGYSQANYHIPPKGWDHVDALLEPYINNFNNVVMSQNGERPVQYRGFHSNDVVRIKALDRLDRLLNDRNPFFLAIMPYAPHVAGSNPPTPQARHADMFPGLQAPRFANWNPVDEIQQGKSVFLKDLERMNSEAEASADRLFRGRIQSIQGIDEIIEDVISKLDEAGQLDNTYIIYTTDNGYHIGAHRLPGGKALPYIQDTNLPLIVRGPKMPKGVKSKVASAHLDFAPTFLEIMGLDKAEWPEFLDGRSLLSDWRDPVPKKRLEIGSAKEIINIEFWGDKIVEIPEYAGVRLVNNSYKTLRIVSEESSWMFLHWCTNEMELYNTTADHWEINNLARGDVAHEHQRLIHRLNAILMVTKSCTGDSCRDPWSALQPPQARSRVNSLAAAMAYEYDDFYEQMPKVHFGKCMLYQDEENEKPFYPPGAEKGLGKAHRKPTDNWVSSSPGTVGVRPNQTPAGGPEQRHATMEDLMADVHVLTDEEMGPTVPSEELRD
;
A
#
# COMPACT_ATOMS: atom_id res chain seq x y z
N MET A 1 32.59 47.65 17.17
CA MET A 1 32.72 46.49 16.26
C MET A 1 31.33 45.95 15.98
N ALA A 2 30.89 46.02 14.73
CA ALA A 2 29.60 45.49 14.30
C ALA A 2 29.68 43.95 14.21
N GLY A 3 28.87 43.24 15.00
CA GLY A 3 28.70 41.81 14.89
C GLY A 3 27.72 41.51 13.75
N LEU A 4 28.24 41.03 12.63
CA LEU A 4 27.44 40.47 11.54
C LEU A 4 26.64 39.27 12.07
N ALA A 5 25.33 39.46 12.24
CA ALA A 5 24.39 38.35 12.35
C ALA A 5 24.42 37.59 11.02
N PHE A 6 24.98 36.38 11.03
CA PHE A 6 24.76 35.43 9.96
C PHE A 6 23.26 35.14 9.90
N GLY A 7 22.56 35.77 8.96
CA GLY A 7 21.21 35.39 8.62
C GLY A 7 21.20 33.91 8.30
N ARG A 8 20.46 33.11 9.09
CA ARG A 8 20.04 31.78 8.66
C ARG A 8 19.43 31.96 7.28
N LYS A 9 20.04 31.41 6.23
CA LYS A 9 19.36 31.25 4.94
C LYS A 9 18.02 30.58 5.27
N ASN A 10 16.91 31.30 5.10
CA ASN A 10 15.57 30.74 5.15
C ASN A 10 15.48 29.71 4.03
N CYS A 11 15.91 28.48 4.31
CA CYS A 11 15.66 27.34 3.46
C CYS A 11 14.15 27.13 3.53
N HIS A 12 13.41 27.56 2.50
CA HIS A 12 11.97 27.35 2.43
C HIS A 12 11.69 25.86 2.65
N LYS A 13 10.75 25.57 3.54
CA LYS A 13 10.27 24.21 3.75
C LYS A 13 9.70 23.70 2.42
N PRO A 14 10.06 22.48 1.99
CA PRO A 14 9.62 21.95 0.70
C PRO A 14 8.15 21.54 0.77
N ASN A 15 7.44 21.64 -0.35
CA ASN A 15 6.08 21.09 -0.48
C ASN A 15 6.14 19.58 -0.77
N ILE A 16 5.03 18.89 -0.56
CA ILE A 16 4.89 17.47 -0.87
C ILE A 16 3.61 17.24 -1.66
N VAL A 17 3.74 16.62 -2.83
CA VAL A 17 2.62 16.05 -3.58
C VAL A 17 2.79 14.54 -3.59
N PHE A 18 1.81 13.83 -3.02
CA PHE A 18 1.80 12.38 -2.91
C PHE A 18 0.69 11.81 -3.80
N ILE A 19 1.08 11.12 -4.86
CA ILE A 19 0.15 10.51 -5.83
C ILE A 19 0.16 9.00 -5.59
N MET A 20 -1.01 8.43 -5.29
CA MET A 20 -1.15 7.00 -5.03
C MET A 20 -2.30 6.39 -5.83
N SER A 21 -1.95 5.58 -6.82
CA SER A 21 -2.91 4.75 -7.55
C SER A 21 -3.40 3.57 -6.71
N ASP A 22 -4.39 2.84 -7.19
CA ASP A 22 -4.99 1.72 -6.49
C ASP A 22 -4.84 0.41 -7.26
N ASP A 23 -4.34 -0.63 -6.61
CA ASP A 23 -4.03 -1.93 -7.23
C ASP A 23 -3.06 -1.85 -8.41
N GLN A 24 -2.08 -0.96 -8.48
CA GLN A 24 -1.20 -0.92 -9.65
C GLN A 24 -0.06 -1.93 -9.55
N ASP A 25 0.14 -2.74 -10.59
CA ASP A 25 1.26 -3.67 -10.62
C ASP A 25 2.59 -2.96 -10.95
N ARG A 26 3.69 -3.49 -10.41
CA ARG A 26 5.05 -3.22 -10.91
C ARG A 26 5.50 -4.28 -11.89
N GLN A 27 5.25 -5.54 -11.54
CA GLN A 27 5.85 -6.70 -12.18
C GLN A 27 5.28 -7.00 -13.58
N LEU A 28 4.07 -6.53 -13.90
CA LEU A 28 3.47 -6.69 -15.24
C LEU A 28 3.82 -5.51 -16.17
N GLY A 29 4.67 -4.59 -15.75
CA GLY A 29 5.19 -3.51 -16.58
C GLY A 29 4.24 -2.33 -16.76
N SER A 30 3.27 -2.12 -15.86
CA SER A 30 2.29 -1.03 -16.04
C SER A 30 2.91 0.37 -16.17
N LEU A 31 4.05 0.61 -15.51
CA LEU A 31 4.78 1.88 -15.57
C LEU A 31 5.34 2.19 -16.96
N ASP A 32 5.59 1.19 -17.79
CA ASP A 32 6.14 1.38 -19.14
C ASP A 32 5.12 2.03 -20.09
N TYR A 33 3.83 1.99 -19.70
CA TYR A 33 2.72 2.60 -20.43
C TYR A 33 2.33 3.98 -19.89
N MET A 34 3.13 4.57 -19.00
CA MET A 34 2.91 5.89 -18.40
C MET A 34 4.01 6.87 -18.87
N PRO A 35 3.94 7.38 -20.12
CA PRO A 35 5.02 8.16 -20.73
C PRO A 35 5.36 9.45 -19.97
N VAL A 36 4.39 10.12 -19.34
CA VAL A 36 4.65 11.32 -18.55
C VAL A 36 5.38 10.96 -17.26
N LEU A 37 4.93 9.93 -16.53
CA LEU A 37 5.64 9.41 -15.36
C LEU A 37 7.09 9.06 -15.69
N GLN A 38 7.33 8.38 -16.83
CA GLN A 38 8.68 8.04 -17.28
C GLN A 38 9.53 9.28 -17.55
N ARG A 39 8.99 10.25 -18.30
CA ARG A 39 9.69 11.49 -18.66
C ARG A 39 9.93 12.42 -17.48
N GLU A 40 8.95 12.55 -16.60
CA GLU A 40 8.90 13.61 -15.60
C GLU A 40 9.26 13.17 -14.19
N LEU A 41 9.05 11.90 -13.84
CA LEU A 41 9.40 11.37 -12.52
C LEU A 41 10.60 10.43 -12.59
N VAL A 42 10.58 9.41 -13.46
CA VAL A 42 11.67 8.43 -13.54
C VAL A 42 12.95 9.08 -14.05
N ALA A 43 12.92 9.75 -15.21
CA ALA A 43 14.10 10.39 -15.79
C ALA A 43 14.63 11.59 -14.97
N LYS A 44 13.81 12.16 -14.07
CA LYS A 44 14.13 13.36 -13.28
C LYS A 44 14.16 13.10 -11.78
N GLY A 45 14.11 11.85 -11.35
CA GLY A 45 14.08 11.43 -9.96
C GLY A 45 14.74 10.09 -9.74
N VAL A 46 14.27 9.38 -8.72
CA VAL A 46 14.75 8.05 -8.33
C VAL A 46 13.59 7.06 -8.35
N GLU A 47 13.77 5.95 -9.06
CA GLU A 47 12.90 4.78 -8.99
C GLU A 47 13.45 3.78 -7.97
N PHE A 48 12.67 3.38 -6.98
CA PHE A 48 13.03 2.36 -6.00
C PHE A 48 12.44 1.02 -6.43
N GLU A 49 13.31 0.10 -6.83
CA GLU A 49 12.90 -1.19 -7.36
C GLU A 49 12.44 -2.16 -6.27
N ASN A 50 12.97 -1.98 -5.05
CA ASN A 50 12.74 -2.82 -3.88
C ASN A 50 11.85 -2.12 -2.84
N HIS A 51 10.71 -1.59 -3.30
CA HIS A 51 9.67 -1.05 -2.42
C HIS A 51 8.53 -2.05 -2.22
N PHE A 52 8.04 -2.19 -0.99
CA PHE A 52 7.03 -3.21 -0.65
C PHE A 52 5.86 -2.66 0.18
N GLY A 53 4.66 -3.13 -0.14
CA GLY A 53 3.53 -3.04 0.77
C GLY A 53 3.68 -4.08 1.88
N THR A 54 3.36 -3.73 3.13
CA THR A 54 3.40 -4.67 4.27
C THR A 54 2.12 -5.49 4.43
N VAL A 55 1.13 -5.23 3.59
CA VAL A 55 -0.11 -6.00 3.45
C VAL A 55 -0.68 -5.70 2.07
N SER A 56 -0.97 -6.73 1.28
CA SER A 56 -1.42 -6.58 -0.12
C SER A 56 -2.94 -6.44 -0.21
N ASN A 57 -3.51 -5.43 0.46
CA ASN A 57 -4.95 -5.14 0.47
C ASN A 57 -5.20 -3.66 0.81
N CYS A 58 -6.18 -3.02 0.17
CA CYS A 58 -6.30 -1.56 0.12
C CYS A 58 -6.38 -0.90 1.52
N CYS A 59 -7.45 -1.19 2.28
CA CYS A 59 -7.69 -0.59 3.60
C CYS A 59 -6.54 -0.80 4.60
N PRO A 60 -6.05 -2.03 4.86
CA PRO A 60 -4.98 -2.23 5.81
C PRO A 60 -3.63 -1.65 5.33
N SER A 61 -3.37 -1.62 4.02
CA SER A 61 -2.14 -1.01 3.48
C SER A 61 -2.13 0.50 3.67
N ARG A 62 -3.24 1.16 3.34
CA ARG A 62 -3.42 2.60 3.55
C ARG A 62 -3.38 2.97 5.03
N ALA A 63 -3.99 2.17 5.90
CA ALA A 63 -3.90 2.34 7.35
C ALA A 63 -2.44 2.24 7.83
N SER A 64 -1.69 1.26 7.32
CA SER A 64 -0.28 1.06 7.67
C SER A 64 0.59 2.24 7.24
N LEU A 65 0.38 2.76 6.02
CA LEU A 65 1.07 3.96 5.51
C LEU A 65 0.76 5.20 6.36
N LEU A 66 -0.51 5.41 6.68
CA LEU A 66 -1.00 6.58 7.42
C LEU A 66 -0.57 6.60 8.89
N ARG A 67 -0.37 5.42 9.51
CA ARG A 67 0.10 5.28 10.90
C ARG A 67 1.61 5.06 11.01
N GLY A 68 2.27 4.65 9.93
CA GLY A 68 3.65 4.17 9.98
C GLY A 68 3.81 2.92 10.84
N GLN A 69 2.77 2.08 10.90
CA GLN A 69 2.70 0.87 11.72
C GLN A 69 2.26 -0.34 10.90
N ALA A 70 2.76 -1.52 11.22
CA ALA A 70 2.34 -2.77 10.58
C ALA A 70 0.86 -3.10 10.89
N ALA A 71 0.24 -3.92 10.03
CA ALA A 71 -1.17 -4.28 10.17
C ALA A 71 -1.48 -5.07 11.45
N HIS A 72 -0.53 -5.88 11.96
CA HIS A 72 -0.69 -6.51 13.27
C HIS A 72 -0.75 -5.51 14.44
N SER A 73 -0.17 -4.31 14.27
CA SER A 73 -0.17 -3.26 15.28
C SER A 73 -1.46 -2.46 15.29
N THR A 74 -1.97 -2.08 14.11
CA THR A 74 -3.25 -1.34 13.99
C THR A 74 -4.48 -2.26 14.14
N ASN A 75 -4.31 -3.56 13.90
CA ASN A 75 -5.38 -4.53 13.70
C ASN A 75 -6.44 -4.10 12.67
N ILE A 76 -6.08 -3.23 11.73
CA ILE A 76 -6.79 -3.04 10.47
C ILE A 76 -6.12 -3.99 9.49
N THR A 77 -6.76 -5.14 9.26
CA THR A 77 -6.15 -6.31 8.60
C THR A 77 -6.88 -6.72 7.32
N HIS A 78 -8.08 -6.19 7.10
CA HIS A 78 -8.93 -6.53 5.96
C HIS A 78 -9.80 -5.32 5.55
N VAL A 79 -10.35 -5.35 4.34
CA VAL A 79 -11.27 -4.31 3.83
C VAL A 79 -12.71 -4.40 4.35
N ARG A 80 -13.01 -5.41 5.18
CA ARG A 80 -14.36 -5.72 5.66
C ARG A 80 -14.36 -6.04 7.15
N PRO A 81 -15.50 -5.84 7.84
CA PRO A 81 -15.69 -6.31 9.20
C PRO A 81 -15.52 -7.82 9.33
N PRO A 82 -15.03 -8.33 10.48
CA PRO A 82 -14.48 -7.59 11.62
C PRO A 82 -13.01 -7.12 11.42
N GLY A 83 -12.39 -7.43 10.27
CA GLY A 83 -10.96 -7.17 10.03
C GLY A 83 -10.59 -5.70 9.79
N GLY A 84 -11.51 -4.90 9.27
CA GLY A 84 -11.27 -3.47 9.04
C GLY A 84 -12.44 -2.79 8.34
N ASN A 85 -12.12 -1.69 7.65
CA ASN A 85 -12.98 -0.60 7.19
C ASN A 85 -12.81 0.70 8.03
N TYR A 86 -13.38 1.79 7.53
CA TYR A 86 -13.30 3.11 8.14
C TYR A 86 -13.93 3.17 9.54
N ASP A 87 -15.00 2.43 9.81
CA ASP A 87 -15.62 2.43 11.14
C ASP A 87 -14.72 1.76 12.18
N LYS A 88 -14.12 0.61 11.87
CA LYS A 88 -13.13 -0.01 12.76
C LYS A 88 -11.94 0.92 12.99
N TRP A 89 -11.44 1.58 11.94
CA TRP A 89 -10.35 2.56 12.04
C TRP A 89 -10.66 3.67 13.05
N ARG A 90 -11.87 4.23 13.02
CA ARG A 90 -12.31 5.25 13.99
C ARG A 90 -12.50 4.69 15.40
N LEU A 91 -13.18 3.55 15.52
CA LEU A 91 -13.45 2.92 16.81
C LEU A 91 -12.18 2.45 17.52
N ALA A 92 -11.16 2.06 16.76
CA ALA A 92 -9.83 1.73 17.26
C ALA A 92 -9.03 2.97 17.70
N GLY A 93 -9.51 4.19 17.41
CA GLY A 93 -8.81 5.43 17.71
C GLY A 93 -7.61 5.70 16.80
N GLU A 94 -7.47 4.98 15.69
CA GLU A 94 -6.35 5.14 14.76
C GLU A 94 -6.40 6.52 14.05
N ASP A 95 -7.56 7.16 13.98
CA ASP A 95 -7.76 8.50 13.44
C ASP A 95 -7.33 9.65 14.39
N LEU A 96 -6.88 9.33 15.61
CA LEU A 96 -6.52 10.32 16.63
C LEU A 96 -5.02 10.69 16.62
N ASN A 97 -4.16 9.79 16.13
CA ASN A 97 -2.71 10.00 16.11
C ASN A 97 -2.13 9.41 14.83
N TYR A 98 -2.24 10.13 13.72
CA TYR A 98 -1.81 9.66 12.39
C TYR A 98 -1.35 10.82 11.52
N LEU A 99 -0.82 10.49 10.33
CA LEU A 99 -0.07 11.41 9.47
C LEU A 99 -0.64 12.85 9.36
N PRO A 100 -1.92 13.10 9.08
CA PRO A 100 -2.45 14.45 8.87
C PRO A 100 -2.30 15.36 10.10
N HIS A 101 -2.45 14.82 11.30
CA HIS A 101 -2.22 15.58 12.53
C HIS A 101 -0.75 15.99 12.67
N TRP A 102 0.18 15.10 12.29
CA TRP A 102 1.61 15.38 12.34
C TRP A 102 2.04 16.40 11.28
N ILE A 103 1.45 16.33 10.08
CA ILE A 103 1.64 17.31 9.00
C ILE A 103 1.26 18.71 9.51
N LYS A 104 0.06 18.85 10.09
CA LYS A 104 -0.40 20.12 10.65
C LYS A 104 0.48 20.62 11.78
N LYS A 105 0.90 19.71 12.67
CA LYS A 105 1.82 20.02 13.77
C LYS A 105 3.16 20.58 13.25
N ALA A 106 3.64 20.10 12.10
CA ALA A 106 4.85 20.60 11.46
C ALA A 106 4.67 21.96 10.73
N GLY A 107 3.45 22.53 10.75
CA GLY A 107 3.11 23.82 10.15
C GLY A 107 2.75 23.74 8.66
N TYR A 108 2.36 22.57 8.18
CA TYR A 108 1.94 22.35 6.79
C TYR A 108 0.41 22.38 6.67
N LYS A 109 -0.08 22.73 5.49
CA LYS A 109 -1.44 22.40 5.06
C LYS A 109 -1.52 20.92 4.70
N ALA A 110 -2.53 20.21 5.22
CA ALA A 110 -2.76 18.79 4.93
C ALA A 110 -4.04 18.63 4.12
N GLU A 111 -3.95 18.24 2.85
CA GLU A 111 -5.13 18.08 1.98
C GLU A 111 -5.15 16.76 1.22
N MET A 112 -6.36 16.25 0.96
CA MET A 112 -6.57 14.96 0.29
C MET A 112 -7.71 15.02 -0.73
N VAL A 113 -7.48 14.43 -1.91
CA VAL A 113 -8.47 14.26 -2.98
C VAL A 113 -8.43 12.80 -3.47
N GLY A 114 -9.55 12.08 -3.40
CA GLY A 114 -9.69 10.71 -3.94
C GLY A 114 -10.15 9.67 -2.92
N LYS A 115 -9.64 8.44 -3.01
CA LYS A 115 -10.00 7.34 -2.09
C LYS A 115 -9.27 7.47 -0.77
N PHE A 116 -10.02 7.41 0.34
CA PHE A 116 -9.44 7.34 1.69
C PHE A 116 -9.21 5.91 2.18
N LEU A 117 -10.25 5.27 2.73
CA LEU A 117 -10.25 3.88 3.22
C LEU A 117 -11.56 3.20 2.79
N ASN A 118 -11.55 1.88 2.66
CA ASN A 118 -12.80 1.11 2.46
C ASN A 118 -13.79 1.36 3.60
N GLY A 119 -15.08 1.35 3.30
CA GLY A 119 -16.15 1.67 4.23
C GLY A 119 -16.38 3.17 4.47
N TYR A 120 -15.57 4.08 3.92
CA TYR A 120 -15.95 5.49 3.84
C TYR A 120 -17.00 5.67 2.72
N SER A 121 -18.23 5.99 3.10
CA SER A 121 -19.41 5.75 2.27
C SER A 121 -20.48 6.81 2.46
N GLN A 122 -21.55 6.73 1.66
CA GLN A 122 -22.76 7.53 1.86
C GLN A 122 -23.43 7.33 3.24
N ALA A 123 -23.11 6.27 3.98
CA ALA A 123 -23.68 6.05 5.31
C ALA A 123 -22.98 6.86 6.41
N ASN A 124 -21.68 7.17 6.23
CA ASN A 124 -20.84 7.80 7.26
C ASN A 124 -20.05 9.02 6.74
N TYR A 125 -20.39 9.57 5.57
CA TYR A 125 -19.71 10.72 4.95
C TYR A 125 -19.61 11.93 5.89
N HIS A 126 -20.61 12.18 6.74
CA HIS A 126 -20.67 13.32 7.65
C HIS A 126 -19.60 13.27 8.76
N ILE A 127 -18.78 12.22 8.79
CA ILE A 127 -17.66 12.02 9.71
C ILE A 127 -16.37 12.02 8.88
N PRO A 128 -15.91 13.19 8.39
CA PRO A 128 -14.75 13.24 7.51
C PRO A 128 -13.49 12.75 8.24
N PRO A 129 -12.50 12.21 7.50
CA PRO A 129 -11.21 11.87 8.05
C PRO A 129 -10.61 13.03 8.87
N LYS A 130 -10.31 12.79 10.16
CA LYS A 130 -9.87 13.84 11.09
C LYS A 130 -8.49 14.38 10.74
N GLY A 131 -8.19 15.64 11.10
CA GLY A 131 -6.83 16.18 11.01
C GLY A 131 -6.41 16.66 9.63
N TRP A 132 -7.20 16.48 8.58
CA TRP A 132 -6.99 17.15 7.30
C TRP A 132 -7.55 18.58 7.36
N ASP A 133 -6.94 19.51 6.62
CA ASP A 133 -7.49 20.85 6.37
C ASP A 133 -8.54 20.84 5.25
N HIS A 134 -8.42 19.91 4.31
CA HIS A 134 -9.39 19.66 3.24
C HIS A 134 -9.42 18.19 2.83
N VAL A 135 -10.63 17.64 2.67
CA VAL A 135 -10.89 16.31 2.15
C VAL A 135 -11.94 16.39 1.06
N ASP A 136 -11.61 15.92 -0.14
CA ASP A 136 -12.58 15.53 -1.16
C ASP A 136 -12.49 14.02 -1.34
N ALA A 137 -13.43 13.28 -0.75
CA ALA A 137 -13.36 11.83 -0.69
C ALA A 137 -14.35 11.14 -1.63
N LEU A 138 -13.87 10.20 -2.44
CA LEU A 138 -14.71 9.25 -3.18
C LEU A 138 -15.48 8.36 -2.19
N LEU A 139 -16.76 8.12 -2.44
CA LEU A 139 -17.64 7.39 -1.53
C LEU A 139 -18.00 5.99 -2.03
N GLU A 140 -17.96 5.00 -1.15
CA GLU A 140 -18.64 3.72 -1.39
C GLU A 140 -20.18 3.88 -1.31
N PRO A 141 -20.95 3.17 -2.15
CA PRO A 141 -20.50 2.22 -3.17
C PRO A 141 -20.18 2.85 -4.53
N TYR A 142 -20.38 4.16 -4.72
CA TYR A 142 -20.20 4.86 -6.00
C TYR A 142 -18.78 4.79 -6.56
N ILE A 143 -17.75 4.73 -5.71
CA ILE A 143 -16.35 4.56 -6.11
C ILE A 143 -16.14 3.36 -7.05
N ASN A 144 -16.99 2.33 -6.94
CA ASN A 144 -16.96 1.14 -7.78
C ASN A 144 -17.47 1.35 -9.22
N ASN A 145 -17.87 2.57 -9.58
CA ASN A 145 -18.27 2.95 -10.93
C ASN A 145 -17.55 4.23 -11.35
N PHE A 146 -16.59 4.07 -12.27
CA PHE A 146 -15.77 5.17 -12.77
C PHE A 146 -16.55 6.27 -13.51
N ASN A 147 -17.76 5.99 -14.03
CA ASN A 147 -18.63 6.96 -14.72
C ASN A 147 -19.82 7.42 -13.87
N ASN A 148 -19.85 7.06 -12.59
CA ASN A 148 -20.88 7.50 -11.64
C ASN A 148 -20.22 8.03 -10.36
N VAL A 149 -19.56 9.17 -10.50
CA VAL A 149 -18.67 9.69 -9.48
C VAL A 149 -19.46 10.45 -8.42
N VAL A 150 -19.36 10.00 -7.17
CA VAL A 150 -19.90 10.71 -6.01
C VAL A 150 -18.77 10.96 -5.01
N MET A 151 -18.66 12.21 -4.56
CA MET A 151 -17.70 12.59 -3.51
C MET A 151 -18.40 13.38 -2.41
N SER A 152 -17.79 13.38 -1.22
CA SER A 152 -18.11 14.30 -0.14
C SER A 152 -16.91 15.19 0.16
N GLN A 153 -17.17 16.49 0.27
CA GLN A 153 -16.17 17.50 0.62
C GLN A 153 -16.28 17.82 2.11
N ASN A 154 -15.25 17.55 2.91
CA ASN A 154 -15.21 17.85 4.35
C ASN A 154 -16.42 17.34 5.16
N GLY A 155 -17.03 16.25 4.70
CA GLY A 155 -18.23 15.68 5.30
C GLY A 155 -19.54 16.39 4.96
N GLU A 156 -19.50 17.33 4.02
CA GLU A 156 -20.69 17.90 3.43
C GLU A 156 -21.46 16.86 2.62
N ARG A 157 -22.74 17.19 2.37
CA ARG A 157 -23.68 16.33 1.67
C ARG A 157 -23.09 15.84 0.33
N PRO A 158 -23.16 14.53 0.01
CA PRO A 158 -22.54 13.98 -1.18
C PRO A 158 -23.05 14.59 -2.48
N VAL A 159 -22.13 14.83 -3.40
CA VAL A 159 -22.40 15.40 -4.73
C VAL A 159 -22.00 14.40 -5.81
N GLN A 160 -22.92 14.14 -6.72
CA GLN A 160 -22.70 13.39 -7.95
C GLN A 160 -22.25 14.34 -9.07
N TYR A 161 -21.13 14.02 -9.71
CA TYR A 161 -20.57 14.76 -10.84
C TYR A 161 -20.95 14.05 -12.13
N ARG A 162 -22.04 14.50 -12.78
CA ARG A 162 -22.63 13.80 -13.92
C ARG A 162 -21.81 14.00 -15.19
N GLY A 163 -21.72 12.97 -16.01
CA GLY A 163 -21.03 13.02 -17.30
C GLY A 163 -19.50 13.07 -17.21
N PHE A 164 -18.90 13.00 -16.02
CA PHE A 164 -17.45 12.97 -15.83
C PHE A 164 -16.97 11.60 -15.36
N HIS A 165 -15.76 11.24 -15.81
CA HIS A 165 -15.05 10.06 -15.34
C HIS A 165 -14.30 10.34 -14.03
N SER A 166 -14.15 9.34 -13.15
CA SER A 166 -13.55 9.46 -11.81
C SER A 166 -12.16 10.11 -11.82
N ASN A 167 -11.27 9.67 -12.72
CA ASN A 167 -9.95 10.30 -12.89
C ASN A 167 -10.04 11.78 -13.29
N ASP A 168 -11.04 12.19 -14.10
CA ASP A 168 -11.22 13.60 -14.47
C ASP A 168 -11.72 14.43 -13.29
N VAL A 169 -12.67 13.90 -12.51
CA VAL A 169 -13.14 14.58 -11.29
C VAL A 169 -11.98 14.75 -10.28
N VAL A 170 -11.19 13.70 -10.05
CA VAL A 170 -10.01 13.76 -9.16
C VAL A 170 -8.97 14.75 -9.70
N ARG A 171 -8.69 14.74 -11.01
CA ARG A 171 -7.78 15.70 -11.66
C ARG A 171 -8.22 17.14 -11.42
N ILE A 172 -9.45 17.48 -11.78
CA ILE A 172 -10.00 18.84 -11.68
C ILE A 172 -9.96 19.33 -10.22
N LYS A 173 -10.41 18.49 -9.27
CA LYS A 173 -10.38 18.84 -7.85
C LYS A 173 -8.96 18.99 -7.31
N ALA A 174 -8.04 18.09 -7.66
CA ALA A 174 -6.66 18.18 -7.22
C ALA A 174 -5.95 19.44 -7.74
N LEU A 175 -6.20 19.83 -8.99
CA LEU A 175 -5.62 21.05 -9.57
C LEU A 175 -6.17 22.32 -8.92
N ASP A 176 -7.47 22.37 -8.62
CA ASP A 176 -8.09 23.48 -7.87
C ASP A 176 -7.53 23.58 -6.44
N ARG A 177 -7.32 22.44 -5.75
CA ARG A 177 -6.64 22.44 -4.45
C ARG A 177 -5.20 22.92 -4.56
N LEU A 178 -4.47 22.42 -5.55
CA LEU A 178 -3.09 22.83 -5.80
C LEU A 178 -2.97 24.33 -6.09
N ASP A 179 -3.89 24.92 -6.85
CA ASP A 179 -3.99 26.38 -7.04
C ASP A 179 -4.08 27.14 -5.73
N ARG A 180 -5.00 26.72 -4.84
CA ARG A 180 -5.18 27.37 -3.54
C ARG A 180 -3.93 27.24 -2.66
N LEU A 181 -3.33 26.06 -2.64
CA LEU A 181 -2.14 25.76 -1.86
C LEU A 181 -0.90 26.52 -2.34
N LEU A 182 -0.73 26.69 -3.65
CA LEU A 182 0.36 27.49 -4.24
C LEU A 182 0.26 28.98 -3.91
N ASN A 183 -0.94 29.46 -3.56
CA ASN A 183 -1.19 30.84 -3.12
C ASN A 183 -1.20 30.99 -1.58
N ASP A 184 -1.04 29.90 -0.82
CA ASP A 184 -0.89 29.95 0.63
C ASP A 184 0.58 30.23 1.01
N ARG A 185 0.79 30.88 2.15
CA ARG A 185 2.13 31.16 2.69
C ARG A 185 2.76 29.94 3.37
N ASN A 186 1.94 28.99 3.79
CA ASN A 186 2.38 27.77 4.46
C ASN A 186 2.74 26.71 3.42
N PRO A 187 3.77 25.87 3.66
CA PRO A 187 4.03 24.73 2.81
C PRO A 187 2.89 23.72 2.90
N PHE A 188 2.78 22.83 1.91
CA PHE A 188 1.64 21.92 1.83
C PHE A 188 2.03 20.47 1.61
N PHE A 189 1.12 19.58 2.02
CA PHE A 189 1.05 18.18 1.67
C PHE A 189 -0.29 17.93 0.97
N LEU A 190 -0.24 17.56 -0.31
CA LEU A 190 -1.42 17.23 -1.10
C LEU A 190 -1.38 15.74 -1.49
N ALA A 191 -2.30 14.95 -0.95
CA ALA A 191 -2.52 13.57 -1.36
C ALA A 191 -3.55 13.48 -2.50
N ILE A 192 -3.15 12.92 -3.64
CA ILE A 192 -4.00 12.67 -4.80
C ILE A 192 -4.10 11.16 -4.97
N MET A 193 -5.28 10.59 -4.68
CA MET A 193 -5.47 9.15 -4.55
C MET A 193 -6.56 8.65 -5.50
N PRO A 194 -6.33 8.62 -6.82
CA PRO A 194 -7.30 8.08 -7.78
C PRO A 194 -7.57 6.59 -7.50
N TYR A 195 -8.75 6.12 -7.90
CA TYR A 195 -9.15 4.72 -7.73
C TYR A 195 -8.69 3.80 -8.88
N ALA A 196 -8.30 4.35 -10.03
CA ALA A 196 -7.75 3.54 -11.11
C ALA A 196 -6.40 2.92 -10.72
N PRO A 197 -6.03 1.75 -11.26
CA PRO A 197 -6.81 0.87 -12.15
C PRO A 197 -7.58 -0.27 -11.41
N HIS A 198 -8.08 -0.04 -10.20
CA HIS A 198 -8.74 -1.06 -9.37
C HIS A 198 -9.91 -1.77 -10.07
N VAL A 199 -10.08 -3.07 -9.79
CA VAL A 199 -11.21 -3.87 -10.27
C VAL A 199 -12.31 -3.91 -9.21
N ALA A 200 -13.47 -3.32 -9.51
CA ALA A 200 -14.52 -3.13 -8.52
C ALA A 200 -15.56 -4.27 -8.54
N GLY A 201 -15.19 -5.42 -7.97
CA GLY A 201 -16.07 -6.60 -7.94
C GLY A 201 -16.35 -7.13 -9.35
N SER A 202 -17.61 -7.00 -9.82
CA SER A 202 -17.99 -7.34 -11.19
C SER A 202 -17.68 -6.26 -12.22
N ASN A 203 -17.28 -5.06 -11.79
CA ASN A 203 -16.99 -3.96 -12.70
C ASN A 203 -15.50 -3.98 -13.08
N PRO A 204 -15.16 -4.10 -14.38
CA PRO A 204 -13.79 -3.94 -14.83
C PRO A 204 -13.29 -2.52 -14.54
N PRO A 205 -11.96 -2.31 -14.56
CA PRO A 205 -11.42 -0.98 -14.69
C PRO A 205 -11.92 -0.38 -16.00
N THR A 206 -12.64 0.73 -15.90
CA THR A 206 -13.17 1.46 -17.04
C THR A 206 -12.23 2.63 -17.31
N PRO A 207 -11.69 2.79 -18.53
CA PRO A 207 -10.89 3.96 -18.87
C PRO A 207 -11.78 5.17 -19.19
N GLN A 208 -11.20 6.36 -19.21
CA GLN A 208 -11.84 7.50 -19.89
C GLN A 208 -12.12 7.13 -21.35
N ALA A 209 -13.24 7.64 -21.90
CA ALA A 209 -13.65 7.36 -23.28
C ALA A 209 -12.55 7.66 -24.30
N ARG A 210 -11.75 8.72 -24.08
CA ARG A 210 -10.60 9.08 -24.94
C ARG A 210 -9.44 8.06 -24.94
N HIS A 211 -9.40 7.13 -23.99
CA HIS A 211 -8.38 6.08 -23.86
C HIS A 211 -8.90 4.68 -24.20
N ALA A 212 -10.20 4.52 -24.46
CA ALA A 212 -10.86 3.22 -24.58
C ALA A 212 -10.33 2.34 -25.72
N ASP A 213 -9.84 2.96 -26.80
CA ASP A 213 -9.33 2.27 -27.99
C ASP A 213 -7.79 2.10 -27.99
N MET A 214 -7.10 2.53 -26.94
CA MET A 214 -5.64 2.41 -26.85
C MET A 214 -5.19 0.95 -26.68
N PHE A 215 -3.99 0.64 -27.16
CA PHE A 215 -3.34 -0.67 -26.99
C PHE A 215 -4.15 -1.87 -27.53
N PRO A 216 -4.64 -1.82 -28.78
CA PRO A 216 -5.39 -2.93 -29.36
C PRO A 216 -4.56 -4.21 -29.36
N GLY A 217 -5.16 -5.31 -28.88
CA GLY A 217 -4.48 -6.61 -28.85
C GLY A 217 -3.43 -6.76 -27.75
N LEU A 218 -3.24 -5.78 -26.87
CA LEU A 218 -2.34 -5.93 -25.72
C LEU A 218 -2.78 -7.12 -24.85
N GLN A 219 -1.81 -7.92 -24.43
CA GLN A 219 -1.95 -9.12 -23.61
C GLN A 219 -1.12 -8.99 -22.33
N ALA A 220 -1.52 -9.71 -21.29
CA ALA A 220 -0.76 -9.74 -20.05
C ALA A 220 0.58 -10.47 -20.28
N PRO A 221 1.71 -9.96 -19.72
CA PRO A 221 2.98 -10.65 -19.78
C PRO A 221 2.90 -12.07 -19.21
N ARG A 222 3.48 -13.04 -19.93
CA ARG A 222 3.45 -14.47 -19.58
C ARG A 222 4.79 -14.89 -18.96
N PHE A 223 4.97 -14.64 -17.66
CA PHE A 223 6.18 -15.03 -16.92
C PHE A 223 6.19 -16.51 -16.52
N ALA A 224 7.26 -16.99 -15.89
CA ALA A 224 7.41 -18.41 -15.54
C ALA A 224 6.34 -18.93 -14.55
N ASN A 225 5.77 -18.05 -13.72
CA ASN A 225 4.63 -18.37 -12.86
C ASN A 225 3.26 -18.09 -13.51
N TRP A 226 3.18 -17.75 -14.80
CA TRP A 226 1.92 -17.66 -15.53
C TRP A 226 1.38 -19.06 -15.82
N ASN A 227 0.17 -19.36 -15.31
CA ASN A 227 -0.56 -20.62 -15.56
C ASN A 227 0.34 -21.89 -15.60
N PRO A 228 1.20 -22.10 -14.58
CA PRO A 228 2.29 -23.08 -14.66
C PRO A 228 1.75 -24.51 -14.73
N VAL A 229 2.62 -25.45 -15.12
CA VAL A 229 2.31 -26.89 -15.15
C VAL A 229 2.02 -27.45 -13.76
N ASP A 230 1.40 -28.63 -13.69
CA ASP A 230 0.91 -29.22 -12.43
C ASP A 230 2.02 -29.41 -11.40
N GLU A 231 3.22 -29.84 -11.82
CA GLU A 231 4.36 -30.05 -10.93
C GLU A 231 4.73 -28.79 -10.14
N ILE A 232 4.77 -27.63 -10.82
CA ILE A 232 5.05 -26.34 -10.17
C ILE A 232 3.88 -25.93 -9.27
N GLN A 233 2.64 -26.04 -9.75
CA GLN A 233 1.47 -25.60 -8.98
C GLN A 233 1.29 -26.44 -7.71
N GLN A 234 1.41 -27.76 -7.81
CA GLN A 234 1.29 -28.70 -6.70
C GLN A 234 2.38 -28.50 -5.66
N GLY A 235 3.46 -27.75 -5.96
CA GLY A 235 4.50 -27.28 -5.04
C GLY A 235 4.07 -26.17 -4.08
N LYS A 236 2.93 -25.51 -4.32
CA LYS A 236 2.37 -24.46 -3.45
C LYS A 236 1.68 -25.04 -2.20
N SER A 237 1.26 -24.17 -1.29
CA SER A 237 0.45 -24.51 -0.11
C SER A 237 -0.99 -24.03 -0.23
N VAL A 238 -1.82 -24.32 0.78
CA VAL A 238 -3.23 -23.90 0.87
C VAL A 238 -4.04 -24.23 -0.40
N PHE A 239 -5.05 -23.43 -0.74
CA PHE A 239 -5.87 -23.62 -1.94
C PHE A 239 -5.06 -23.52 -3.25
N LEU A 240 -3.89 -22.88 -3.24
CA LEU A 240 -3.12 -22.65 -4.46
C LEU A 240 -2.70 -23.97 -5.11
N LYS A 241 -2.29 -24.96 -4.32
CA LYS A 241 -1.80 -26.25 -4.85
C LYS A 241 -2.84 -27.04 -5.65
N ASP A 242 -4.12 -26.76 -5.38
CA ASP A 242 -5.26 -27.48 -5.95
C ASP A 242 -5.93 -26.70 -7.09
N LEU A 243 -5.41 -25.53 -7.47
CA LEU A 243 -5.97 -24.75 -8.57
C LEU A 243 -5.76 -25.45 -9.92
N GLU A 244 -6.84 -25.60 -10.67
CA GLU A 244 -6.80 -26.06 -12.06
C GLU A 244 -6.14 -25.02 -12.98
N ARG A 245 -5.58 -25.48 -14.10
CA ARG A 245 -5.04 -24.57 -15.12
C ARG A 245 -6.14 -23.68 -15.67
N MET A 246 -5.80 -22.41 -15.89
CA MET A 246 -6.67 -21.50 -16.62
C MET A 246 -6.93 -22.06 -18.03
N ASN A 247 -8.20 -22.08 -18.44
CA ASN A 247 -8.59 -22.38 -19.82
C ASN A 247 -8.45 -21.14 -20.71
N SER A 248 -8.67 -21.30 -22.01
CA SER A 248 -8.54 -20.23 -23.00
C SER A 248 -9.43 -19.02 -22.69
N GLU A 249 -10.62 -19.24 -22.14
CA GLU A 249 -11.54 -18.18 -21.74
C GLU A 249 -10.98 -17.36 -20.57
N ALA A 250 -10.48 -18.03 -19.54
CA ALA A 250 -9.84 -17.39 -18.39
C ALA A 250 -8.60 -16.58 -18.80
N GLU A 251 -7.75 -17.14 -19.68
CA GLU A 251 -6.60 -16.43 -20.22
C GLU A 251 -7.00 -15.21 -21.06
N ALA A 252 -8.03 -15.33 -21.89
CA ALA A 252 -8.54 -14.20 -22.67
C ALA A 252 -9.15 -13.12 -21.79
N SER A 253 -9.83 -13.48 -20.69
CA SER A 253 -10.33 -12.53 -19.69
C SER A 253 -9.17 -11.81 -18.99
N ALA A 254 -8.13 -12.54 -18.61
CA ALA A 254 -6.93 -11.98 -18.01
C ALA A 254 -6.23 -10.96 -18.93
N ASP A 255 -6.13 -11.25 -20.24
CA ASP A 255 -5.60 -10.32 -21.23
C ASP A 255 -6.48 -9.06 -21.41
N ARG A 256 -7.81 -9.21 -21.44
CA ARG A 256 -8.75 -8.06 -21.49
C ARG A 256 -8.63 -7.20 -20.24
N LEU A 257 -8.53 -7.82 -19.07
CA LEU A 257 -8.35 -7.14 -17.80
C LEU A 257 -7.05 -6.34 -17.79
N PHE A 258 -5.93 -6.95 -18.20
CA PHE A 258 -4.64 -6.26 -18.27
C PHE A 258 -4.73 -5.02 -19.16
N ARG A 259 -5.29 -5.15 -20.37
CA ARG A 259 -5.49 -4.02 -21.28
C ARG A 259 -6.35 -2.92 -20.66
N GLY A 260 -7.49 -3.26 -20.08
CA GLY A 260 -8.38 -2.29 -19.42
C GLY A 260 -7.67 -1.52 -18.31
N ARG A 261 -6.84 -2.21 -17.51
CA ARG A 261 -6.01 -1.59 -16.47
C ARG A 261 -5.00 -0.60 -17.06
N ILE A 262 -4.29 -0.98 -18.13
CA ILE A 262 -3.33 -0.12 -18.83
C ILE A 262 -4.01 1.11 -19.48
N GLN A 263 -5.24 0.96 -19.97
CA GLN A 263 -6.03 2.08 -20.49
C GLN A 263 -6.48 3.01 -19.34
N SER A 264 -6.90 2.47 -18.19
CA SER A 264 -7.37 3.27 -17.05
C SER A 264 -6.25 4.07 -16.36
N ILE A 265 -5.00 3.61 -16.37
CA ILE A 265 -3.87 4.37 -15.80
C ILE A 265 -3.47 5.60 -16.61
N GLN A 266 -3.87 5.70 -17.89
CA GLN A 266 -3.57 6.88 -18.70
C GLN A 266 -4.13 8.16 -18.07
N GLY A 267 -5.29 8.06 -17.42
CA GLY A 267 -5.86 9.17 -16.66
C GLY A 267 -5.03 9.63 -15.46
N ILE A 268 -4.23 8.73 -14.88
CA ILE A 268 -3.31 9.08 -13.80
C ILE A 268 -2.06 9.76 -14.38
N ASP A 269 -1.59 9.31 -15.54
CA ASP A 269 -0.46 9.94 -16.25
C ASP A 269 -0.78 11.40 -16.65
N GLU A 270 -2.02 11.68 -17.04
CA GLU A 270 -2.53 13.04 -17.27
C GLU A 270 -2.58 13.89 -15.97
N ILE A 271 -2.95 13.29 -14.83
CA ILE A 271 -2.89 13.98 -13.53
C ILE A 271 -1.45 14.39 -13.20
N ILE A 272 -0.48 13.49 -13.42
CA ILE A 272 0.94 13.78 -13.21
C ILE A 272 1.39 14.95 -14.10
N GLU A 273 1.00 14.96 -15.37
CA GLU A 273 1.33 16.02 -16.31
C GLU A 273 0.85 17.40 -15.83
N ASP A 274 -0.43 17.49 -15.45
CA ASP A 274 -1.05 18.75 -15.06
C ASP A 274 -0.50 19.26 -13.71
N VAL A 275 -0.26 18.36 -12.75
CA VAL A 275 0.37 18.69 -11.46
C VAL A 275 1.77 19.25 -11.67
N ILE A 276 2.58 18.61 -12.51
CA ILE A 276 3.96 19.05 -12.79
C ILE A 276 3.95 20.39 -13.52
N SER A 277 3.05 20.57 -14.48
CA SER A 277 2.91 21.82 -15.22
C SER A 277 2.54 22.98 -14.30
N LYS A 278 1.54 22.82 -13.42
CA LYS A 278 1.23 23.83 -12.37
C LYS A 278 2.40 24.07 -11.42
N LEU A 279 3.08 22.98 -11.04
CA LEU A 279 4.40 22.94 -10.41
C LEU A 279 5.35 24.02 -10.95
N ASP A 280 5.60 23.88 -12.24
CA ASP A 280 6.60 24.61 -13.00
C ASP A 280 6.18 26.06 -13.23
N GLU A 281 4.92 26.27 -13.65
CA GLU A 281 4.34 27.60 -13.89
C GLU A 281 4.37 28.49 -12.63
N ALA A 282 4.16 27.90 -11.45
CA ALA A 282 4.26 28.60 -10.17
C ALA A 282 5.71 28.73 -9.65
N GLY A 283 6.70 28.18 -10.36
CA GLY A 283 8.10 28.15 -9.93
C GLY A 283 8.32 27.35 -8.64
N GLN A 284 7.43 26.42 -8.29
CA GLN A 284 7.48 25.62 -7.06
C GLN A 284 8.00 24.19 -7.30
N LEU A 285 8.21 23.78 -8.55
CA LEU A 285 8.61 22.42 -8.90
C LEU A 285 9.92 21.98 -8.22
N ASP A 286 10.95 22.83 -8.24
CA ASP A 286 12.25 22.54 -7.60
C ASP A 286 12.21 22.54 -6.07
N ASN A 287 11.14 23.07 -5.46
CA ASN A 287 10.89 23.07 -4.01
C ASN A 287 9.88 21.99 -3.58
N THR A 288 9.43 21.12 -4.49
CA THR A 288 8.36 20.15 -4.20
C THR A 288 8.86 18.72 -4.36
N TYR A 289 8.66 17.88 -3.33
CA TYR A 289 8.77 16.44 -3.50
C TYR A 289 7.48 15.94 -4.17
N ILE A 290 7.63 15.23 -5.29
CA ILE A 290 6.55 14.52 -5.98
C ILE A 290 6.84 13.03 -5.84
N ILE A 291 5.95 12.34 -5.14
CA ILE A 291 6.06 10.91 -4.85
C ILE A 291 4.93 10.18 -5.56
N TYR A 292 5.28 9.12 -6.30
CA TYR A 292 4.32 8.22 -6.94
C TYR A 292 4.46 6.81 -6.37
N THR A 293 3.34 6.22 -5.95
CA THR A 293 3.26 4.82 -5.49
C THR A 293 1.86 4.25 -5.74
N THR A 294 1.59 3.05 -5.21
CA THR A 294 0.27 2.43 -5.13
C THR A 294 0.06 1.84 -3.72
N ASP A 295 -1.17 1.55 -3.32
CA ASP A 295 -1.44 0.92 -2.02
C ASP A 295 -1.12 -0.57 -1.97
N ASN A 296 -1.30 -1.30 -3.07
CA ASN A 296 -0.88 -2.70 -3.20
C ASN A 296 -0.68 -3.09 -4.66
N GLY A 297 -0.06 -4.26 -4.88
CA GLY A 297 0.16 -4.79 -6.21
C GLY A 297 -1.05 -5.54 -6.74
N TYR A 298 -0.88 -6.18 -7.89
CA TYR A 298 -1.92 -6.93 -8.57
C TYR A 298 -1.30 -8.00 -9.47
N HIS A 299 -1.79 -9.23 -9.36
CA HIS A 299 -1.39 -10.34 -10.23
C HIS A 299 -2.40 -10.57 -11.34
N ILE A 300 -1.90 -11.00 -12.50
CA ILE A 300 -2.70 -11.52 -13.62
C ILE A 300 -2.02 -12.81 -14.09
N GLY A 301 -2.78 -13.90 -14.10
CA GLY A 301 -2.35 -15.26 -14.48
C GLY A 301 -1.31 -15.95 -13.58
N ALA A 302 -0.73 -15.24 -12.61
CA ALA A 302 0.26 -15.80 -11.70
C ALA A 302 -0.32 -16.94 -10.86
N HIS A 303 0.41 -18.05 -10.77
CA HIS A 303 0.03 -19.25 -10.00
C HIS A 303 -1.40 -19.73 -10.29
N ARG A 304 -1.79 -19.66 -11.58
CA ARG A 304 -3.12 -20.03 -12.13
C ARG A 304 -4.29 -19.14 -11.71
N LEU A 305 -4.04 -18.00 -11.08
CA LEU A 305 -5.09 -17.05 -10.74
C LEU A 305 -5.27 -16.01 -11.85
N PRO A 306 -6.47 -15.85 -12.42
CA PRO A 306 -6.69 -14.98 -13.58
C PRO A 306 -6.53 -13.49 -13.25
N GLY A 307 -6.79 -13.08 -12.00
CA GLY A 307 -6.65 -11.70 -11.56
C GLY A 307 -6.90 -11.53 -10.07
N GLY A 308 -6.16 -10.64 -9.43
CA GLY A 308 -6.46 -10.20 -8.07
C GLY A 308 -5.26 -9.66 -7.31
N LYS A 309 -5.44 -9.61 -5.99
CA LYS A 309 -4.44 -9.25 -4.99
C LYS A 309 -4.51 -10.22 -3.80
N ALA A 310 -3.94 -9.84 -2.66
CA ALA A 310 -3.95 -10.59 -1.40
C ALA A 310 -3.02 -11.81 -1.33
N LEU A 311 -2.10 -12.02 -2.26
CA LEU A 311 -1.09 -13.09 -2.18
C LEU A 311 0.26 -12.57 -1.66
N PRO A 312 1.09 -13.44 -1.07
CA PRO A 312 2.39 -13.03 -0.53
C PRO A 312 3.46 -12.83 -1.61
N TYR A 313 3.15 -13.14 -2.86
CA TYR A 313 4.09 -13.18 -3.98
C TYR A 313 4.46 -11.81 -4.53
N ILE A 314 5.52 -11.76 -5.33
CA ILE A 314 6.17 -10.53 -5.77
C ILE A 314 5.21 -9.56 -6.50
N GLN A 315 4.25 -10.06 -7.27
CA GLN A 315 3.31 -9.21 -8.02
C GLN A 315 2.36 -8.40 -7.14
N ASP A 316 1.99 -8.93 -5.97
CA ASP A 316 1.03 -8.31 -5.07
C ASP A 316 1.72 -7.42 -4.03
N THR A 317 3.01 -7.64 -3.81
CA THR A 317 3.75 -7.09 -2.66
C THR A 317 4.84 -6.10 -3.03
N ASN A 318 5.48 -6.22 -4.22
CA ASN A 318 6.49 -5.27 -4.69
C ASN A 318 5.85 -4.19 -5.56
N LEU A 319 5.97 -2.94 -5.10
CA LEU A 319 5.15 -1.83 -5.56
C LEU A 319 5.99 -0.79 -6.32
N PRO A 320 5.42 -0.06 -7.29
CA PRO A 320 6.04 1.13 -7.82
C PRO A 320 6.38 2.14 -6.71
N LEU A 321 7.59 2.67 -6.69
CA LEU A 321 7.93 3.87 -5.92
C LEU A 321 8.87 4.74 -6.75
N ILE A 322 8.41 5.94 -7.11
CA ILE A 322 9.20 6.93 -7.83
C ILE A 322 9.15 8.24 -7.06
N VAL A 323 10.33 8.84 -6.83
CA VAL A 323 10.47 10.08 -6.06
C VAL A 323 11.27 11.09 -6.87
N ARG A 324 10.66 12.25 -7.12
CA ARG A 324 11.33 13.45 -7.64
C ARG A 324 11.30 14.52 -6.55
N GLY A 325 12.36 15.32 -6.41
CA GLY A 325 12.32 16.45 -5.49
C GLY A 325 13.66 17.15 -5.24
N PRO A 326 13.69 18.09 -4.27
CA PRO A 326 14.89 18.85 -3.94
C PRO A 326 16.06 17.96 -3.52
N LYS A 327 17.25 18.22 -4.08
CA LYS A 327 18.51 17.53 -3.73
C LYS A 327 18.49 16.02 -4.00
N MET A 328 17.63 15.58 -4.91
CA MET A 328 17.59 14.20 -5.41
C MET A 328 18.48 14.05 -6.65
N PRO A 329 19.14 12.90 -6.85
CA PRO A 329 19.71 12.58 -8.15
C PRO A 329 18.59 12.35 -9.18
N LYS A 330 18.95 12.43 -10.46
CA LYS A 330 18.01 12.31 -11.58
C LYS A 330 18.32 11.06 -12.40
N GLY A 331 17.29 10.33 -12.80
CA GLY A 331 17.42 9.16 -13.68
C GLY A 331 18.11 7.98 -13.02
N VAL A 332 17.97 7.83 -11.69
CA VAL A 332 18.60 6.74 -10.93
C VAL A 332 17.58 5.66 -10.60
N LYS A 333 17.98 4.40 -10.78
CA LYS A 333 17.27 3.24 -10.22
C LYS A 333 18.00 2.76 -8.97
N SER A 334 17.25 2.53 -7.89
CA SER A 334 17.77 2.14 -6.59
C SER A 334 17.22 0.80 -6.15
N LYS A 335 18.10 -0.04 -5.59
CA LYS A 335 17.75 -1.31 -4.97
C LYS A 335 17.65 -1.23 -3.45
N VAL A 336 17.65 -0.02 -2.86
CA VAL A 336 17.45 0.15 -1.42
C VAL A 336 16.10 -0.44 -1.03
N ALA A 337 16.12 -1.39 -0.08
CA ALA A 337 14.93 -2.00 0.47
C ALA A 337 14.13 -0.99 1.30
N SER A 338 12.83 -0.90 1.01
CA SER A 338 11.91 0.01 1.68
C SER A 338 10.50 -0.57 1.74
N ALA A 339 9.68 -0.05 2.66
CA ALA A 339 8.29 -0.47 2.82
C ALA A 339 7.34 0.71 3.05
N HIS A 340 6.03 0.50 2.91
CA HIS A 340 5.01 1.54 3.20
C HIS A 340 5.12 2.18 4.58
N LEU A 341 5.62 1.45 5.57
CA LEU A 341 5.84 1.95 6.93
C LEU A 341 6.85 3.10 6.98
N ASP A 342 7.73 3.19 5.99
CA ASP A 342 8.79 4.19 5.91
C ASP A 342 8.30 5.57 5.44
N PHE A 343 7.10 5.67 4.84
CA PHE A 343 6.58 6.94 4.33
C PHE A 343 6.36 7.97 5.44
N ALA A 344 5.63 7.58 6.50
CA ALA A 344 5.34 8.45 7.63
C ALA A 344 6.60 9.10 8.22
N PRO A 345 7.62 8.37 8.71
CA PRO A 345 8.85 8.97 9.23
C PRO A 345 9.61 9.78 8.17
N THR A 346 9.55 9.40 6.89
CA THR A 346 10.18 10.18 5.82
C THR A 346 9.54 11.55 5.65
N PHE A 347 8.20 11.62 5.66
CA PHE A 347 7.47 12.89 5.57
C PHE A 347 7.75 13.79 6.78
N LEU A 348 7.76 13.23 8.00
CA LEU A 348 8.11 14.00 9.21
C LEU A 348 9.51 14.61 9.13
N GLU A 349 10.49 13.86 8.59
CA GLU A 349 11.84 14.38 8.38
C GLU A 349 11.89 15.47 7.32
N ILE A 350 11.18 15.32 6.19
CA ILE A 350 11.10 16.34 5.14
C ILE A 350 10.52 17.65 5.69
N MET A 351 9.49 17.55 6.53
CA MET A 351 8.81 18.70 7.13
C MET A 351 9.62 19.37 8.25
N GLY A 352 10.70 18.70 8.70
CA GLY A 352 11.57 19.16 9.77
C GLY A 352 10.89 19.15 11.14
N LEU A 353 9.95 18.22 11.37
CA LEU A 353 9.36 18.02 12.70
C LEU A 353 10.43 17.44 13.63
N ASP A 354 10.54 17.96 14.86
CA ASP A 354 11.53 17.48 15.83
C ASP A 354 11.31 15.98 16.10
N LYS A 355 12.39 15.20 16.11
CA LYS A 355 12.33 13.74 16.36
C LYS A 355 11.74 13.40 17.73
N ALA A 356 11.89 14.28 18.73
CA ALA A 356 11.25 14.12 20.03
C ALA A 356 9.71 14.20 19.97
N GLU A 357 9.18 14.74 18.88
CA GLU A 357 7.74 14.86 18.63
C GLU A 357 7.21 13.77 17.70
N TRP A 358 8.08 12.90 17.19
CA TRP A 358 7.65 11.76 16.38
C TRP A 358 6.97 10.72 17.29
N PRO A 359 5.93 10.04 16.79
CA PRO A 359 5.35 8.93 17.53
C PRO A 359 6.38 7.81 17.78
N GLU A 360 6.45 7.33 19.02
CA GLU A 360 7.40 6.28 19.42
C GLU A 360 7.13 4.91 18.77
N PHE A 361 5.88 4.68 18.36
CA PHE A 361 5.42 3.43 17.76
C PHE A 361 5.72 3.28 16.26
N LEU A 362 6.42 4.24 15.64
CA LEU A 362 6.75 4.14 14.22
C LEU A 362 7.62 2.91 13.94
N ASP A 363 7.06 1.97 13.18
CA ASP A 363 7.68 0.69 12.82
C ASP A 363 8.65 0.84 11.64
N GLY A 364 8.41 1.83 10.77
CA GLY A 364 9.29 2.19 9.67
C GLY A 364 10.37 3.20 10.05
N ARG A 365 11.26 3.49 9.10
CA ARG A 365 12.34 4.47 9.23
C ARG A 365 12.29 5.48 8.10
N SER A 366 12.82 6.67 8.33
CA SER A 366 12.94 7.65 7.25
C SER A 366 13.91 7.16 6.17
N LEU A 367 13.49 7.31 4.93
CA LEU A 367 14.27 7.05 3.72
C LEU A 367 14.91 8.33 3.16
N LEU A 368 14.74 9.50 3.77
CA LEU A 368 15.20 10.77 3.18
C LEU A 368 16.70 10.77 2.86
N SER A 369 17.52 10.12 3.69
CA SER A 369 18.95 9.95 3.38
C SER A 369 19.16 9.01 2.19
N ASP A 370 18.41 7.92 2.13
CA ASP A 370 18.49 6.93 1.06
C ASP A 370 17.88 7.49 -0.25
N TRP A 371 17.00 8.49 -0.17
CA TRP A 371 16.48 9.24 -1.31
C TRP A 371 17.54 10.14 -1.95
N ARG A 372 18.32 10.83 -1.12
CA ARG A 372 19.40 11.72 -1.57
C ARG A 372 20.67 10.99 -1.99
N ASP A 373 20.90 9.81 -1.43
CA ASP A 373 22.00 8.90 -1.74
C ASP A 373 21.44 7.49 -1.97
N PRO A 374 20.84 7.23 -3.16
CA PRO A 374 20.10 6.01 -3.46
C PRO A 374 20.98 4.81 -3.81
N VAL A 375 22.22 4.82 -3.34
CA VAL A 375 23.13 3.68 -3.48
C VAL A 375 22.91 2.77 -2.27
N PRO A 376 22.60 1.47 -2.47
CA PRO A 376 22.65 0.50 -1.40
C PRO A 376 24.04 0.55 -0.77
N LYS A 377 24.11 0.97 0.49
CA LYS A 377 25.39 0.99 1.20
C LYS A 377 25.86 -0.46 1.24
N LYS A 378 27.03 -0.75 0.67
CA LYS A 378 27.70 -2.07 0.79
C LYS A 378 27.80 -2.42 2.26
N ARG A 379 26.83 -3.18 2.76
CA ARG A 379 26.88 -3.81 4.06
C ARG A 379 27.60 -5.12 3.80
N LEU A 380 28.61 -5.41 4.62
CA LEU A 380 29.41 -6.62 4.47
C LEU A 380 28.61 -7.89 4.79
N GLU A 381 27.34 -7.77 5.22
CA GLU A 381 26.54 -8.88 5.71
C GLU A 381 25.05 -8.76 5.32
N ILE A 382 24.56 -9.75 4.57
CA ILE A 382 23.17 -9.88 4.09
C ILE A 382 22.19 -10.06 5.26
N GLY A 383 20.98 -9.48 5.13
CA GLY A 383 19.88 -9.66 6.07
C GLY A 383 20.02 -8.78 7.31
N SER A 384 20.70 -7.64 7.17
CA SER A 384 20.67 -6.59 8.17
C SER A 384 19.24 -6.09 8.39
N ALA A 385 18.99 -5.38 9.49
CA ALA A 385 17.65 -4.86 9.77
C ALA A 385 17.11 -3.89 8.68
N LYS A 386 17.97 -3.40 7.77
CA LYS A 386 17.51 -2.63 6.62
C LYS A 386 16.89 -3.45 5.49
N GLU A 387 17.18 -4.74 5.45
CA GLU A 387 16.82 -5.62 4.35
C GLU A 387 15.67 -6.55 4.72
N ILE A 388 15.19 -6.48 5.96
CA ILE A 388 14.10 -7.30 6.49
C ILE A 388 12.77 -6.56 6.28
N ILE A 389 11.84 -7.21 5.59
CA ILE A 389 10.47 -6.71 5.37
C ILE A 389 9.50 -7.82 5.76
N ASN A 390 8.63 -7.53 6.73
CA ASN A 390 7.51 -8.40 7.07
C ASN A 390 6.26 -8.00 6.25
N ILE A 391 5.59 -9.00 5.65
CA ILE A 391 4.37 -8.80 4.87
C ILE A 391 3.32 -9.78 5.37
N GLU A 392 2.13 -9.26 5.66
CA GLU A 392 1.11 -9.97 6.41
C GLU A 392 -0.25 -9.86 5.72
N PHE A 393 -1.09 -10.88 5.87
CA PHE A 393 -2.47 -10.83 5.41
C PHE A 393 -3.37 -11.73 6.26
N TRP A 394 -4.64 -11.36 6.37
CA TRP A 394 -5.66 -12.08 7.14
C TRP A 394 -6.92 -12.34 6.32
N GLY A 395 -7.48 -13.54 6.51
CA GLY A 395 -8.79 -13.92 6.01
C GLY A 395 -8.77 -14.56 4.62
N ASP A 396 -9.75 -14.14 3.82
CA ASP A 396 -10.04 -14.65 2.49
C ASP A 396 -9.57 -13.68 1.40
N LYS A 397 -9.30 -14.20 0.20
CA LYS A 397 -9.18 -13.38 -1.00
C LYS A 397 -10.38 -13.60 -1.93
N ILE A 398 -10.65 -12.59 -2.75
CA ILE A 398 -11.54 -12.74 -3.90
C ILE A 398 -10.72 -12.84 -5.18
N VAL A 399 -11.29 -13.45 -6.22
CA VAL A 399 -10.73 -13.36 -7.59
C VAL A 399 -11.28 -12.08 -8.20
N GLU A 400 -10.43 -11.10 -8.47
CA GLU A 400 -10.85 -9.74 -8.84
C GLU A 400 -10.86 -9.57 -10.36
N ILE A 401 -11.57 -10.45 -11.05
CA ILE A 401 -11.82 -10.34 -12.48
C ILE A 401 -13.34 -10.41 -12.68
N PRO A 402 -13.94 -9.60 -13.58
CA PRO A 402 -15.40 -9.51 -13.71
C PRO A 402 -16.09 -10.86 -13.89
N GLU A 403 -15.54 -11.75 -14.72
CA GLU A 403 -16.12 -13.05 -15.05
C GLU A 403 -16.13 -14.04 -13.86
N TYR A 404 -15.30 -13.80 -12.84
CA TYR A 404 -15.21 -14.62 -11.63
C TYR A 404 -15.64 -13.84 -10.38
N ALA A 405 -16.41 -12.77 -10.56
CA ALA A 405 -16.89 -11.94 -9.46
C ALA A 405 -17.62 -12.77 -8.40
N GLY A 406 -17.21 -12.62 -7.15
CA GLY A 406 -17.77 -13.36 -6.01
C GLY A 406 -17.07 -14.69 -5.70
N VAL A 407 -16.17 -15.19 -6.55
CA VAL A 407 -15.32 -16.35 -6.21
C VAL A 407 -14.39 -15.97 -5.07
N ARG A 408 -14.52 -16.70 -3.96
CA ARG A 408 -13.80 -16.47 -2.72
C ARG A 408 -12.95 -17.67 -2.34
N LEU A 409 -11.68 -17.41 -2.06
CA LEU A 409 -10.69 -18.41 -1.66
C LEU A 409 -10.33 -18.16 -0.20
N VAL A 410 -10.63 -19.15 0.64
CA VAL A 410 -10.45 -19.10 2.10
C VAL A 410 -9.08 -19.64 2.51
N ASN A 411 -8.75 -19.53 3.80
CA ASN A 411 -7.46 -19.95 4.36
C ASN A 411 -6.25 -19.22 3.76
N ASN A 412 -6.43 -17.95 3.38
CA ASN A 412 -5.40 -17.13 2.75
C ASN A 412 -4.63 -16.25 3.75
N SER A 413 -4.70 -16.54 5.06
CA SER A 413 -3.95 -15.75 6.06
C SER A 413 -2.50 -16.21 6.12
N TYR A 414 -1.56 -15.27 6.20
CA TYR A 414 -0.13 -15.58 6.24
C TYR A 414 0.71 -14.50 6.92
N LYS A 415 1.92 -14.92 7.34
CA LYS A 415 3.06 -14.03 7.62
C LYS A 415 4.20 -14.37 6.67
N THR A 416 4.85 -13.34 6.14
CA THR A 416 5.96 -13.49 5.20
C THR A 416 7.14 -12.66 5.66
N LEU A 417 8.33 -13.23 5.60
CA LEU A 417 9.59 -12.53 5.74
C LEU A 417 10.27 -12.43 4.38
N ARG A 418 10.53 -11.21 3.92
CA ARG A 418 11.42 -10.95 2.78
C ARG A 418 12.76 -10.42 3.29
N ILE A 419 13.84 -11.07 2.87
CA ILE A 419 15.19 -10.54 2.96
C ILE A 419 15.52 -10.01 1.57
N VAL A 420 15.74 -8.70 1.45
CA VAL A 420 15.93 -8.03 0.16
C VAL A 420 17.30 -7.39 0.11
N SER A 421 18.24 -8.03 -0.59
CA SER A 421 19.59 -7.52 -0.82
C SER A 421 20.03 -7.74 -2.27
N GLU A 422 21.08 -7.04 -2.70
CA GLU A 422 21.60 -7.19 -4.07
C GLU A 422 22.27 -8.56 -4.32
N GLU A 423 22.83 -9.19 -3.28
CA GLU A 423 23.64 -10.41 -3.40
C GLU A 423 22.84 -11.68 -3.10
N SER A 424 21.90 -11.62 -2.15
CA SER A 424 21.06 -12.77 -1.79
C SER A 424 19.74 -12.32 -1.16
N SER A 425 18.65 -12.71 -1.80
CA SER A 425 17.28 -12.40 -1.38
C SER A 425 16.50 -13.68 -1.16
N TRP A 426 15.67 -13.66 -0.12
CA TRP A 426 14.89 -14.80 0.33
C TRP A 426 13.47 -14.38 0.67
N MET A 427 12.53 -15.28 0.44
CA MET A 427 11.17 -15.19 0.94
C MET A 427 10.88 -16.43 1.77
N PHE A 428 10.49 -16.24 3.02
CA PHE A 428 10.00 -17.28 3.91
C PHE A 428 8.56 -16.97 4.29
N LEU A 429 7.68 -17.94 4.08
CA LEU A 429 6.23 -17.78 4.19
C LEU A 429 5.69 -18.81 5.17
N HIS A 430 4.80 -18.36 6.05
CA HIS A 430 4.09 -19.21 6.99
C HIS A 430 2.58 -18.95 6.87
N TRP A 431 1.85 -19.96 6.42
CA TRP A 431 0.40 -19.92 6.26
C TRP A 431 -0.33 -20.19 7.58
N CYS A 432 -1.59 -19.77 7.66
CA CYS A 432 -2.46 -20.10 8.80
C CYS A 432 -2.83 -21.59 8.91
N THR A 433 -2.58 -22.37 7.85
CA THR A 433 -2.63 -23.85 7.89
C THR A 433 -1.38 -24.47 8.50
N ASN A 434 -0.39 -23.65 8.91
CA ASN A 434 0.94 -24.04 9.36
C ASN A 434 1.82 -24.72 8.30
N GLU A 435 1.41 -24.67 7.04
CA GLU A 435 2.29 -24.96 5.90
C GLU A 435 3.31 -23.81 5.73
N MET A 436 4.53 -24.15 5.32
CA MET A 436 5.61 -23.20 5.08
C MET A 436 6.06 -23.24 3.61
N GLU A 437 6.54 -22.11 3.12
CA GLU A 437 7.23 -22.03 1.83
C GLU A 437 8.54 -21.24 1.97
N LEU A 438 9.54 -21.61 1.17
CA LEU A 438 10.84 -20.95 1.13
C LEU A 438 11.28 -20.77 -0.32
N TYR A 439 11.63 -19.55 -0.69
CA TYR A 439 12.12 -19.22 -2.03
C TYR A 439 13.43 -18.44 -1.95
N ASN A 440 14.41 -18.82 -2.77
CA ASN A 440 15.58 -17.98 -3.05
C ASN A 440 15.19 -17.00 -4.17
N THR A 441 14.70 -15.82 -3.81
CA THR A 441 14.14 -14.86 -4.77
C THR A 441 15.18 -14.18 -5.65
N THR A 442 16.48 -14.32 -5.33
CA THR A 442 17.55 -13.92 -6.26
C THR A 442 17.61 -14.86 -7.47
N ALA A 443 17.45 -16.17 -7.26
CA ALA A 443 17.51 -17.17 -8.33
C ALA A 443 16.14 -17.52 -8.91
N ASP A 444 15.08 -17.32 -8.12
CA ASP A 444 13.69 -17.65 -8.41
C ASP A 444 12.79 -16.44 -8.18
N HIS A 445 12.94 -15.42 -9.04
CA HIS A 445 12.18 -14.17 -8.96
C HIS A 445 10.66 -14.38 -9.01
N TRP A 446 10.22 -15.44 -9.70
CA TRP A 446 8.80 -15.77 -9.89
C TRP A 446 8.25 -16.72 -8.83
N GLU A 447 9.07 -17.08 -7.83
CA GLU A 447 8.69 -17.81 -6.63
C GLU A 447 7.97 -19.12 -7.00
N ILE A 448 8.53 -19.93 -7.91
CA ILE A 448 7.93 -21.18 -8.39
C ILE A 448 8.54 -22.44 -7.77
N ASN A 449 9.74 -22.36 -7.19
CA ASN A 449 10.46 -23.49 -6.62
C ASN A 449 10.47 -23.43 -5.09
N ASN A 450 9.52 -24.10 -4.46
CA ASN A 450 9.39 -24.13 -3.00
C ASN A 450 10.43 -25.06 -2.35
N LEU A 451 11.44 -24.47 -1.71
CA LEU A 451 12.56 -25.15 -1.06
C LEU A 451 12.24 -25.71 0.34
N ALA A 452 11.03 -25.47 0.86
CA ALA A 452 10.58 -25.96 2.16
C ALA A 452 9.82 -27.31 2.07
N ARG A 453 9.84 -27.97 0.90
CA ARG A 453 9.10 -29.21 0.64
C ARG A 453 10.01 -30.39 0.33
N GLY A 454 9.47 -31.60 0.59
CA GLY A 454 10.15 -32.86 0.32
C GLY A 454 11.37 -33.02 1.22
N ASP A 455 12.46 -33.55 0.64
CA ASP A 455 13.75 -33.66 1.32
C ASP A 455 14.44 -32.29 1.35
N VAL A 456 14.16 -31.53 2.42
CA VAL A 456 14.74 -30.20 2.63
C VAL A 456 16.25 -30.33 2.86
N ALA A 457 17.03 -29.69 2.00
CA ALA A 457 18.49 -29.67 2.14
C ALA A 457 18.91 -29.12 3.52
N HIS A 458 19.97 -29.69 4.10
CA HIS A 458 20.44 -29.33 5.45
C HIS A 458 20.63 -27.81 5.63
N GLU A 459 21.27 -27.14 4.66
CA GLU A 459 21.47 -25.69 4.72
C GLU A 459 20.16 -24.88 4.63
N HIS A 460 19.17 -25.37 3.89
CA HIS A 460 17.84 -24.73 3.86
C HIS A 460 17.10 -24.93 5.19
N GLN A 461 17.25 -26.08 5.84
CA GLN A 461 16.68 -26.30 7.17
C GLN A 461 17.29 -25.35 8.20
N ARG A 462 18.62 -25.19 8.18
CA ARG A 462 19.33 -24.23 9.04
C ARG A 462 18.81 -22.81 8.80
N LEU A 463 18.66 -22.41 7.54
CA LEU A 463 18.11 -21.12 7.15
C LEU A 463 16.67 -20.91 7.66
N ILE A 464 15.80 -21.91 7.50
CA ILE A 464 14.40 -21.86 7.97
C ILE A 464 14.35 -21.58 9.48
N HIS A 465 15.23 -22.17 10.29
CA HIS A 465 15.28 -21.88 11.72
C HIS A 465 15.55 -20.39 12.02
N ARG A 466 16.44 -19.74 11.26
CA ARG A 466 16.75 -18.30 11.42
C ARG A 466 15.61 -17.42 10.92
N LEU A 467 15.06 -17.74 9.75
CA LEU A 467 13.95 -16.96 9.18
C LEU A 467 12.70 -17.08 10.07
N ASN A 468 12.44 -18.26 10.64
CA ASN A 468 11.41 -18.44 11.67
C ASN A 468 11.68 -17.58 12.90
N ALA A 469 12.91 -17.55 13.42
CA ALA A 469 13.25 -16.72 14.57
C ALA A 469 13.03 -15.22 14.31
N ILE A 470 13.41 -14.71 13.13
CA ILE A 470 13.12 -13.34 12.73
C ILE A 470 11.61 -13.12 12.63
N LEU A 471 10.88 -14.02 11.97
CA LEU A 471 9.43 -13.90 11.79
C LEU A 471 8.68 -13.93 13.12
N MET A 472 9.16 -14.70 14.09
CA MET A 472 8.64 -14.74 15.46
C MET A 472 8.71 -13.39 16.17
N VAL A 473 9.74 -12.58 15.88
CA VAL A 473 9.85 -11.19 16.35
C VAL A 473 8.94 -10.28 15.52
N THR A 474 9.08 -10.32 14.19
CA THR A 474 8.47 -9.31 13.32
C THR A 474 6.95 -9.45 13.19
N LYS A 475 6.36 -10.61 13.47
CA LYS A 475 4.89 -10.81 13.42
C LYS A 475 4.12 -10.10 14.54
N SER A 476 4.83 -9.57 15.53
CA SER A 476 4.24 -8.92 16.71
C SER A 476 5.05 -7.73 17.24
N CYS A 477 6.02 -7.25 16.45
CA CYS A 477 6.93 -6.18 16.86
C CYS A 477 6.20 -4.84 17.02
N THR A 478 6.89 -3.87 17.60
CA THR A 478 6.51 -2.45 17.57
C THR A 478 7.77 -1.59 17.67
N GLY A 479 7.78 -0.44 16.99
CA GLY A 479 8.83 0.56 17.04
C GLY A 479 10.22 -0.03 16.73
N ASP A 480 11.15 0.13 17.67
CA ASP A 480 12.55 -0.30 17.51
C ASP A 480 12.68 -1.80 17.20
N SER A 481 11.81 -2.65 17.77
CA SER A 481 11.86 -4.10 17.52
C SER A 481 11.44 -4.48 16.09
N CYS A 482 10.63 -3.66 15.42
CA CYS A 482 10.35 -3.81 13.99
C CYS A 482 11.52 -3.31 13.14
N ARG A 483 12.16 -2.21 13.56
CA ARG A 483 13.29 -1.60 12.86
C ARG A 483 14.61 -2.36 13.01
N ASP A 484 14.74 -3.18 14.05
CA ASP A 484 15.92 -3.99 14.37
C ASP A 484 15.54 -5.28 15.13
N PRO A 485 14.97 -6.28 14.45
CA PRO A 485 14.57 -7.54 15.09
C PRO A 485 15.77 -8.32 15.65
N TRP A 486 16.97 -8.08 15.12
CA TRP A 486 18.19 -8.70 15.63
C TRP A 486 18.49 -8.32 17.07
N SER A 487 18.07 -7.14 17.52
CA SER A 487 18.22 -6.73 18.92
C SER A 487 17.61 -7.74 19.92
N ALA A 488 16.55 -8.46 19.52
CA ALA A 488 15.93 -9.51 20.31
C ALA A 488 16.54 -10.91 20.09
N LEU A 489 17.34 -11.10 19.04
CA LEU A 489 17.86 -12.40 18.59
C LEU A 489 19.36 -12.51 18.83
N GLN A 490 19.76 -12.47 20.10
CA GLN A 490 21.16 -12.60 20.51
C GLN A 490 21.43 -13.98 21.14
N PRO A 491 22.14 -14.88 20.44
CA PRO A 491 22.52 -16.17 21.02
C PRO A 491 23.40 -15.96 22.28
N PRO A 492 23.13 -16.66 23.40
CA PRO A 492 23.89 -16.49 24.65
C PRO A 492 25.41 -16.71 24.50
N GLN A 493 25.81 -17.57 23.57
CA GLN A 493 27.20 -17.91 23.26
C GLN A 493 27.90 -16.91 22.32
N ALA A 494 27.18 -15.92 21.79
CA ALA A 494 27.74 -14.98 20.81
C ALA A 494 28.81 -14.08 21.44
N ARG A 495 30.02 -14.08 20.87
CA ARG A 495 31.13 -13.23 21.32
C ARG A 495 31.00 -11.78 20.83
N SER A 496 30.20 -11.58 19.80
CA SER A 496 29.87 -10.28 19.20
C SER A 496 28.39 -10.25 18.86
N ARG A 497 27.83 -9.04 18.75
CA ARG A 497 26.42 -8.85 18.41
C ARG A 497 26.09 -9.47 17.05
N VAL A 498 25.08 -10.34 17.00
CA VAL A 498 24.50 -10.84 15.74
C VAL A 498 23.55 -9.77 15.21
N ASN A 499 23.76 -9.27 14.00
CA ASN A 499 23.01 -8.12 13.46
C ASN A 499 22.59 -8.31 11.99
N SER A 500 22.78 -9.51 11.46
CA SER A 500 22.53 -9.87 10.07
C SER A 500 22.19 -11.36 9.97
N LEU A 501 21.53 -11.75 8.89
CA LEU A 501 21.25 -13.15 8.61
C LEU A 501 22.56 -13.90 8.34
N ALA A 502 23.49 -13.28 7.62
CA ALA A 502 24.80 -13.88 7.34
C ALA A 502 25.55 -14.24 8.63
N ALA A 503 25.59 -13.34 9.63
CA ALA A 503 26.19 -13.64 10.94
C ALA A 503 25.42 -14.74 11.69
N ALA A 504 24.08 -14.73 11.62
CA ALA A 504 23.22 -15.72 12.27
C ALA A 504 23.38 -17.15 11.70
N MET A 505 23.93 -17.28 10.48
CA MET A 505 24.18 -18.56 9.82
C MET A 505 25.46 -19.28 10.29
N ALA A 506 26.22 -18.74 11.25
CA ALA A 506 27.32 -19.48 11.86
C ALA A 506 26.81 -20.76 12.58
N TYR A 507 27.53 -21.88 12.39
CA TYR A 507 27.14 -23.19 12.94
C TYR A 507 27.03 -23.21 14.47
N GLU A 508 27.83 -22.39 15.17
CA GLU A 508 27.78 -22.25 16.63
C GLU A 508 26.43 -21.74 17.16
N TYR A 509 25.56 -21.20 16.29
CA TYR A 509 24.22 -20.73 16.64
C TYR A 509 23.09 -21.69 16.23
N ASP A 510 23.39 -22.86 15.64
CA ASP A 510 22.39 -23.81 15.15
C ASP A 510 21.40 -24.22 16.25
N ASP A 511 21.91 -24.70 17.38
CA ASP A 511 21.10 -25.14 18.52
C ASP A 511 20.19 -24.01 19.05
N PHE A 512 20.69 -22.77 19.07
CA PHE A 512 19.92 -21.62 19.56
C PHE A 512 18.68 -21.38 18.68
N TYR A 513 18.88 -21.29 17.35
CA TYR A 513 17.78 -21.01 16.43
C TYR A 513 16.84 -22.22 16.24
N GLU A 514 17.36 -23.45 16.28
CA GLU A 514 16.56 -24.67 16.20
C GLU A 514 15.59 -24.83 17.38
N GLN A 515 16.02 -24.45 18.58
CA GLN A 515 15.20 -24.55 19.80
C GLN A 515 14.17 -23.42 19.93
N MET A 516 14.20 -22.40 19.07
CA MET A 516 13.25 -21.31 19.15
C MET A 516 11.82 -21.79 18.83
N PRO A 517 10.81 -21.19 19.47
CA PRO A 517 9.43 -21.47 19.12
C PRO A 517 9.16 -21.15 17.64
N LYS A 518 8.22 -21.89 17.05
CA LYS A 518 7.79 -21.70 15.67
C LYS A 518 6.57 -20.79 15.60
N VAL A 519 6.45 -20.04 14.51
CA VAL A 519 5.21 -19.33 14.20
C VAL A 519 4.09 -20.37 14.14
N HIS A 520 2.94 -20.03 14.71
CA HIS A 520 1.81 -20.93 14.73
C HIS A 520 0.51 -20.15 14.67
N PHE A 521 -0.47 -20.74 14.00
CA PHE A 521 -1.83 -20.26 13.90
C PHE A 521 -2.80 -21.34 14.37
N GLY A 522 -3.75 -20.96 15.22
CA GLY A 522 -4.87 -21.82 15.60
C GLY A 522 -5.90 -21.96 14.48
N LYS A 523 -6.22 -20.86 13.78
CA LYS A 523 -7.16 -20.80 12.65
C LYS A 523 -6.86 -19.62 11.72
N CYS A 524 -7.39 -19.69 10.51
CA CYS A 524 -7.35 -18.60 9.53
C CYS A 524 -8.44 -17.56 9.86
N MET A 525 -8.05 -16.39 10.36
CA MET A 525 -8.97 -15.33 10.82
C MET A 525 -8.88 -14.09 9.92
N LEU A 526 -9.93 -13.26 9.93
CA LEU A 526 -9.96 -11.96 9.24
C LEU A 526 -9.21 -10.86 9.99
N TYR A 527 -8.77 -11.11 11.22
CA TYR A 527 -8.14 -10.13 12.12
C TYR A 527 -7.03 -10.75 12.95
N GLN A 528 -6.15 -9.90 13.48
CA GLN A 528 -5.12 -10.29 14.42
C GLN A 528 -5.78 -10.60 15.77
N ASP A 529 -5.56 -11.82 16.23
CA ASP A 529 -6.01 -12.32 17.54
C ASP A 529 -4.81 -12.88 18.30
N GLU A 530 -4.68 -12.48 19.56
CA GLU A 530 -3.52 -12.83 20.37
C GLU A 530 -3.44 -14.33 20.66
N GLU A 531 -4.56 -14.97 21.02
CA GLU A 531 -4.58 -16.39 21.34
C GLU A 531 -4.36 -17.25 20.09
N ASN A 532 -4.82 -16.76 18.94
CA ASN A 532 -4.70 -17.45 17.67
C ASN A 532 -3.26 -17.51 17.13
N GLU A 533 -2.47 -16.45 17.33
CA GLU A 533 -1.15 -16.28 16.72
C GLU A 533 0.00 -16.43 17.75
N LYS A 534 -0.20 -17.24 18.79
CA LYS A 534 0.85 -17.63 19.74
C LYS A 534 1.77 -18.72 19.17
N PRO A 535 3.01 -18.87 19.68
CA PRO A 535 3.64 -18.06 20.74
C PRO A 535 4.14 -16.69 20.25
N PHE A 536 4.57 -15.82 21.16
CA PHE A 536 5.23 -14.54 20.85
C PHE A 536 6.69 -14.56 21.28
N TYR A 537 7.53 -13.84 20.54
CA TYR A 537 8.93 -13.66 20.91
C TYR A 537 9.37 -12.20 20.70
N PRO A 538 10.01 -11.56 21.70
CA PRO A 538 10.18 -12.03 23.08
C PRO A 538 8.83 -12.27 23.79
N PRO A 539 8.78 -13.09 24.85
CA PRO A 539 7.55 -13.34 25.59
C PRO A 539 6.95 -12.04 26.14
N GLY A 540 5.64 -11.83 25.94
CA GLY A 540 4.90 -10.65 26.40
C GLY A 540 4.31 -9.83 25.25
N ALA A 541 3.14 -10.25 24.76
CA ALA A 541 2.39 -9.52 23.73
C ALA A 541 1.95 -8.11 24.19
N GLU A 542 1.97 -7.85 25.49
CA GLU A 542 1.58 -6.56 26.10
C GLU A 542 2.48 -5.40 25.64
N LYS A 543 3.72 -5.70 25.24
CA LYS A 543 4.64 -4.73 24.65
C LYS A 543 4.62 -4.71 23.11
N GLY A 544 3.90 -5.63 22.47
CA GLY A 544 3.80 -5.76 21.01
C GLY A 544 2.40 -5.48 20.49
N LEU A 545 2.14 -5.75 19.20
CA LEU A 545 0.80 -5.67 18.58
C LEU A 545 0.12 -4.29 18.67
N GLY A 546 0.89 -3.22 18.91
CA GLY A 546 0.38 -1.84 18.96
C GLY A 546 -0.67 -1.56 20.04
N LYS A 547 -0.93 -2.47 20.99
CA LYS A 547 -2.06 -2.39 21.93
C LYS A 547 -2.05 -1.15 22.82
N ALA A 548 -0.89 -0.59 23.11
CA ALA A 548 -0.74 0.66 23.86
C ALA A 548 -1.24 1.90 23.10
N HIS A 549 -1.45 1.80 21.79
CA HIS A 549 -1.72 2.94 20.90
C HIS A 549 -3.05 2.81 20.14
N ARG A 550 -3.89 1.84 20.49
CA ARG A 550 -5.23 1.66 19.92
C ARG A 550 -6.24 1.18 20.96
N LYS A 551 -7.51 1.54 20.77
CA LYS A 551 -8.65 1.00 21.52
C LYS A 551 -8.92 -0.46 21.10
N PRO A 552 -9.40 -1.35 21.99
CA PRO A 552 -9.65 -2.74 21.66
C PRO A 552 -10.86 -2.89 20.70
N THR A 553 -10.61 -3.36 19.49
CA THR A 553 -11.64 -3.58 18.44
C THR A 553 -11.58 -4.99 17.84
N ASP A 554 -10.92 -5.92 18.52
CA ASP A 554 -10.59 -7.24 17.99
C ASP A 554 -11.85 -8.12 17.74
N ASN A 555 -12.93 -7.89 18.50
CA ASN A 555 -14.24 -8.55 18.33
C ASN A 555 -15.31 -7.61 17.76
N TRP A 556 -14.91 -6.55 17.06
CA TRP A 556 -15.83 -5.55 16.55
C TRP A 556 -16.83 -6.14 15.54
N VAL A 557 -18.11 -5.82 15.70
CA VAL A 557 -19.17 -6.12 14.73
C VAL A 557 -19.66 -4.80 14.15
N SER A 558 -19.75 -4.74 12.82
CA SER A 558 -20.21 -3.52 12.14
C SER A 558 -21.64 -3.17 12.52
N SER A 559 -21.83 -1.95 13.02
CA SER A 559 -23.13 -1.31 13.20
C SER A 559 -23.57 -0.49 11.99
N SER A 560 -22.69 -0.27 10.99
CA SER A 560 -23.06 0.53 9.82
C SER A 560 -24.22 -0.12 9.08
N PRO A 561 -25.32 0.61 8.83
CA PRO A 561 -26.35 0.13 7.95
C PRO A 561 -25.72 -0.07 6.57
N GLY A 562 -26.05 -1.16 5.89
CA GLY A 562 -25.56 -1.42 4.54
C GLY A 562 -25.89 -0.24 3.61
N THR A 563 -25.06 0.01 2.62
CA THR A 563 -25.27 1.08 1.64
C THR A 563 -26.38 0.71 0.65
N VAL A 564 -27.12 1.69 0.14
CA VAL A 564 -28.04 1.47 -0.98
C VAL A 564 -27.23 1.14 -2.23
N GLY A 565 -27.68 0.15 -3.00
CA GLY A 565 -27.02 -0.23 -4.25
C GLY A 565 -27.02 0.92 -5.26
N VAL A 566 -25.90 1.14 -5.94
CA VAL A 566 -25.79 2.16 -6.99
C VAL A 566 -26.44 1.66 -8.27
N ARG A 567 -27.28 2.49 -8.90
CA ARG A 567 -27.78 2.19 -10.26
C ARG A 567 -26.59 2.14 -11.23
N PRO A 568 -26.49 1.12 -12.11
CA PRO A 568 -25.47 1.12 -13.14
C PRO A 568 -25.66 2.35 -14.04
N ASN A 569 -24.78 3.34 -13.94
CA ASN A 569 -24.60 4.32 -15.01
C ASN A 569 -23.49 3.79 -15.91
N GLN A 570 -23.83 3.47 -17.17
CA GLN A 570 -22.93 2.86 -18.13
C GLN A 570 -22.52 3.80 -19.26
N THR A 571 -22.99 5.06 -19.24
CA THR A 571 -22.57 6.03 -20.26
C THR A 571 -21.07 6.30 -20.10
N PRO A 572 -20.24 5.99 -21.10
CA PRO A 572 -18.82 6.30 -21.04
C PRO A 572 -18.61 7.81 -20.89
N ALA A 573 -17.77 8.21 -19.93
CA ALA A 573 -17.39 9.59 -19.68
C ALA A 573 -15.88 9.78 -19.91
N GLY A 574 -15.40 11.03 -19.88
CA GLY A 574 -14.00 11.38 -20.12
C GLY A 574 -13.67 11.47 -21.60
N GLY A 575 -14.53 12.11 -22.40
CA GLY A 575 -14.24 12.38 -23.82
C GLY A 575 -13.03 13.32 -24.00
N PRO A 576 -12.52 13.48 -25.24
CA PRO A 576 -11.41 14.38 -25.52
C PRO A 576 -11.64 15.83 -25.06
N GLU A 577 -12.88 16.31 -25.12
CA GLU A 577 -13.30 17.63 -24.66
C GLU A 577 -13.15 17.83 -23.15
N GLN A 578 -13.14 16.75 -22.36
CA GLN A 578 -13.03 16.81 -20.90
C GLN A 578 -11.57 16.78 -20.39
N ARG A 579 -10.57 16.54 -21.27
CA ARG A 579 -9.14 16.47 -20.89
C ARG A 579 -8.65 17.71 -20.13
N HIS A 580 -9.17 18.88 -20.48
CA HIS A 580 -8.81 20.16 -19.86
C HIS A 580 -10.01 20.87 -19.22
N ALA A 581 -11.09 20.13 -18.94
CA ALA A 581 -12.23 20.68 -18.21
C ALA A 581 -11.80 21.28 -16.87
N THR A 582 -12.52 22.32 -16.46
CA THR A 582 -12.25 23.15 -15.29
C THR A 582 -13.21 22.82 -14.14
N MET A 583 -13.01 23.47 -13.00
CA MET A 583 -13.96 23.40 -11.89
C MET A 583 -15.34 23.98 -12.27
N GLU A 584 -15.40 24.99 -13.14
CA GLU A 584 -16.67 25.55 -13.62
C GLU A 584 -17.44 24.51 -14.45
N ASP A 585 -16.76 23.84 -15.39
CA ASP A 585 -17.35 22.76 -16.19
C ASP A 585 -17.85 21.60 -15.31
N LEU A 586 -17.04 21.21 -14.32
CA LEU A 586 -17.38 20.14 -13.38
C LEU A 586 -18.63 20.47 -12.55
N MET A 587 -18.81 21.74 -12.19
CA MET A 587 -19.91 22.20 -11.34
C MET A 587 -21.19 22.55 -12.13
N ALA A 588 -21.14 22.57 -13.47
CA ALA A 588 -22.26 22.97 -14.32
C ALA A 588 -23.47 22.01 -14.28
N ASP A 589 -23.22 20.70 -14.09
CA ASP A 589 -24.27 19.67 -13.99
C ASP A 589 -23.98 18.71 -12.83
N VAL A 590 -24.06 19.23 -11.60
CA VAL A 590 -23.94 18.44 -10.38
C VAL A 590 -25.30 18.10 -9.78
N HIS A 591 -25.39 16.93 -9.14
CA HIS A 591 -26.57 16.50 -8.41
C HIS A 591 -26.23 16.21 -6.96
N VAL A 592 -26.81 16.99 -6.05
CA VAL A 592 -26.69 16.73 -4.61
C VAL A 592 -27.59 15.56 -4.25
N LEU A 593 -27.04 14.50 -3.67
CA LEU A 593 -27.81 13.28 -3.38
C LEU A 593 -28.96 13.56 -2.40
N THR A 594 -30.13 12.99 -2.69
CA THR A 594 -31.32 13.02 -1.83
C THR A 594 -31.19 12.01 -0.68
N ASP A 595 -32.04 12.12 0.35
CA ASP A 595 -32.04 11.18 1.48
C ASP A 595 -32.40 9.75 1.02
N GLU A 596 -33.25 9.61 -0.01
CA GLU A 596 -33.60 8.32 -0.60
C GLU A 596 -32.38 7.67 -1.28
N GLU A 597 -31.59 8.44 -2.02
CA GLU A 597 -30.38 7.96 -2.70
C GLU A 597 -29.27 7.58 -1.72
N MET A 598 -29.13 8.34 -0.62
CA MET A 598 -28.18 8.01 0.46
C MET A 598 -28.65 6.82 1.29
N GLY A 599 -29.95 6.61 1.43
CA GLY A 599 -30.52 5.62 2.33
C GLY A 599 -30.17 5.85 3.81
N PRO A 600 -30.17 4.80 4.64
CA PRO A 600 -29.90 4.95 6.07
C PRO A 600 -28.46 5.41 6.33
N THR A 601 -28.31 6.40 7.21
CA THR A 601 -27.01 6.93 7.66
C THR A 601 -26.73 6.52 9.10
N VAL A 602 -25.46 6.49 9.47
CA VAL A 602 -25.03 6.20 10.85
C VAL A 602 -25.46 7.37 11.77
N PRO A 603 -26.18 7.14 12.87
CA PRO A 603 -26.63 8.23 13.74
C PRO A 603 -25.47 8.99 14.39
N SER A 604 -25.51 10.32 14.35
CA SER A 604 -24.48 11.22 14.92
C SER A 604 -24.17 10.99 16.42
N GLU A 605 -25.08 10.37 17.18
CA GLU A 605 -24.96 10.16 18.63
C GLU A 605 -24.18 8.88 19.00
N GLU A 606 -24.12 7.86 18.15
CA GLU A 606 -23.29 6.65 18.36
C GLU A 606 -21.79 6.91 18.12
N LEU A 607 -21.42 8.17 17.85
CA LEU A 607 -20.14 8.56 17.25
C LEU A 607 -19.33 9.57 18.09
N ARG A 608 -19.78 9.87 19.32
CA ARG A 608 -19.15 10.87 20.21
C ARG A 608 -18.06 10.36 21.17
N ASP A 609 -17.83 9.05 21.27
CA ASP A 609 -16.90 8.45 22.26
C ASP A 609 -15.64 7.78 21.65
#